data_AF-F4CWT6-F1
#
_entry.id   AF-F4CWT6-F1
#
_cell.length_a   1.000
_cell.length_b   1.000
_cell.length_c   1.000
_cell.angle_alpha   90.00
_cell.angle_beta   90.00
_cell.angle_gamma   90.00
#
_symmetry.space_group_name_H-M   'P 1'
#
loop_
_entity.id
_entity.type
_entity.pdbx_description
1 polymer ?
#
loop_
_entity_poly.entity_id
_entity_poly.type
_entity_poly.pdbx_seq_one_letter_code
_entity_poly.pdbx_strand_id
1 'polypeptide(L)'
;MFNAMTPAQLTAVLSGTLRESADWARPLDGFQRGQLKSAGSIGRHLAAELAGGPAVAARFRADLRALLCEPRPAPATTRPAAGTSPAGAVSAAVDTVVATAADTVLGAAAEAVVAAIDGDPSGDVAALGAPIGDLLAACRAAGPDGAALAADVHSLLRDLVDAEIDLLSRPTETRPAAPPASPTGGTR
;
A
#
# COMPACT_ATOMS: atom_id res chain seq x y z
N MET A 1 5.29 26.55 -14.35
CA MET A 1 5.82 25.96 -13.10
C MET A 1 4.63 25.76 -12.18
N PHE A 2 4.17 24.52 -11.97
CA PHE A 2 3.08 24.23 -11.03
C PHE A 2 3.70 24.14 -9.63
N ASN A 3 3.34 25.04 -8.73
CA ASN A 3 3.67 24.86 -7.32
C ASN A 3 2.85 23.69 -6.80
N ALA A 4 3.52 22.60 -6.42
CA ALA A 4 2.87 21.48 -5.77
C ALA A 4 2.31 21.94 -4.43
N MET A 5 0.98 21.92 -4.28
CA MET A 5 0.34 22.12 -2.98
C MET A 5 0.61 20.91 -2.11
N THR A 6 0.97 21.14 -0.84
CA THR A 6 0.99 20.08 0.16
C THR A 6 -0.45 19.60 0.44
N PRO A 7 -0.65 18.37 0.94
CA PRO A 7 -1.98 17.86 1.28
C PRO A 7 -2.74 18.79 2.24
N ALA A 8 -2.06 19.33 3.26
CA ALA A 8 -2.65 20.27 4.21
C ALA A 8 -3.11 21.58 3.54
N GLN A 9 -2.32 22.10 2.59
CA GLN A 9 -2.71 23.28 1.81
C GLN A 9 -3.91 23.00 0.91
N LEU A 10 -3.96 21.82 0.28
CA LEU A 10 -5.12 21.40 -0.52
C LEU A 10 -6.38 21.31 0.35
N THR A 11 -6.31 20.68 1.52
CA THR A 11 -7.45 20.59 2.45
C THR A 11 -7.91 21.96 2.95
N ALA A 12 -6.97 22.87 3.24
CA ALA A 12 -7.29 24.23 3.67
C ALA A 12 -7.99 25.02 2.54
N VAL A 13 -7.49 24.92 1.30
CA VAL A 13 -8.10 25.55 0.12
C VAL A 13 -9.50 25.00 -0.13
N LEU A 14 -9.68 23.67 -0.12
CA LEU A 14 -10.98 23.03 -0.29
C LEU A 14 -11.98 23.46 0.80
N SER A 15 -11.53 23.50 2.06
CA SER A 15 -12.36 23.94 3.18
C SER A 15 -12.78 25.40 3.05
N GLY A 16 -11.86 26.27 2.59
CA GLY A 16 -12.15 27.67 2.29
C GLY A 16 -13.21 27.82 1.21
N THR A 17 -13.01 27.16 0.06
CA THR A 17 -13.96 27.18 -1.06
C THR A 17 -15.34 26.64 -0.67
N LEU A 18 -15.40 25.56 0.12
CA LEU A 18 -16.68 24.99 0.58
C LEU A 18 -17.39 25.91 1.59
N ARG A 19 -16.66 26.54 2.51
CA ARG A 19 -17.24 27.50 3.47
C ARG A 19 -17.74 28.76 2.79
N GLU A 20 -16.94 29.33 1.88
CA GLU A 20 -17.40 30.46 1.05
C GLU A 20 -18.66 30.10 0.27
N SER A 21 -18.75 28.86 -0.23
CA SER A 21 -19.92 28.42 -0.98
C SER A 21 -21.20 28.30 -0.16
N ALA A 22 -21.08 28.03 1.14
CA ALA A 22 -22.20 27.95 2.06
C ALA A 22 -22.77 29.33 2.41
N ASP A 23 -21.98 30.40 2.22
CA ASP A 23 -22.30 31.76 2.63
C ASP A 23 -22.80 32.65 1.47
N TRP A 24 -23.06 32.07 0.30
CA TRP A 24 -23.42 32.83 -0.89
C TRP A 24 -24.88 33.28 -0.89
N ALA A 25 -25.09 34.50 -0.40
CA ALA A 25 -26.33 35.27 -0.54
C ALA A 25 -26.61 35.71 -2.00
N ARG A 26 -25.70 35.47 -2.96
CA ARG A 26 -25.83 35.89 -4.36
C ARG A 26 -25.54 34.76 -5.35
N PRO A 27 -26.09 34.83 -6.58
CA PRO A 27 -25.81 33.85 -7.63
C PRO A 27 -24.33 33.83 -8.01
N LEU A 28 -23.83 32.62 -8.28
CA LEU A 28 -22.45 32.40 -8.70
C LEU A 28 -22.19 32.71 -10.16
N ASP A 29 -21.04 33.32 -10.43
CA ASP A 29 -20.52 33.40 -11.79
C ASP A 29 -20.01 32.03 -12.31
N GLY A 30 -19.72 31.96 -13.61
CA GLY A 30 -19.29 30.72 -14.25
C GLY A 30 -17.96 30.18 -13.75
N PHE A 31 -17.03 31.06 -13.37
CA PHE A 31 -15.71 30.68 -12.87
C PHE A 31 -15.82 30.11 -11.45
N GLN A 32 -16.52 30.79 -10.55
CA GLN A 32 -16.80 30.35 -9.19
C GLN A 32 -17.52 29.00 -9.17
N ARG A 33 -18.49 28.81 -10.07
CA ARG A 33 -19.19 27.52 -10.23
C ARG A 33 -18.26 26.42 -10.75
N GLY A 34 -17.31 26.76 -11.62
CA GLY A 34 -16.25 25.85 -12.07
C GLY A 34 -15.32 25.43 -10.95
N GLN A 35 -14.85 26.39 -10.14
CA GLN A 35 -14.03 26.16 -8.94
C GLN A 35 -14.75 25.25 -7.94
N LEU A 36 -16.04 25.52 -7.67
CA LEU A 36 -16.84 24.71 -6.76
C LEU A 36 -17.00 23.26 -7.25
N LYS A 37 -17.28 23.06 -8.55
CA LYS A 37 -17.37 21.73 -9.14
C LYS A 37 -16.04 20.97 -9.06
N SER A 38 -14.94 21.67 -9.31
CA SER A 38 -13.59 21.11 -9.17
C SER A 38 -13.31 20.71 -7.72
N ALA A 39 -13.54 21.60 -6.76
CA ALA A 39 -13.38 21.34 -5.33
C ALA A 39 -14.26 20.16 -4.85
N GLY A 40 -15.52 20.10 -5.28
CA GLY A 40 -16.42 18.99 -4.97
C GLY A 40 -15.97 17.65 -5.58
N SER A 41 -15.33 17.67 -6.75
CA SER A 41 -14.75 16.46 -7.35
C SER A 41 -13.54 15.98 -6.54
N ILE A 42 -12.64 16.88 -6.16
CA ILE A 42 -11.46 16.56 -5.35
C ILE A 42 -11.91 16.05 -3.96
N GLY A 43 -12.89 16.70 -3.34
CA GLY A 43 -13.43 16.28 -2.04
C GLY A 43 -14.05 14.88 -2.07
N ARG A 44 -14.74 14.50 -3.15
CA ARG A 44 -15.25 13.14 -3.32
C ARG A 44 -14.16 12.10 -3.49
N HIS A 45 -13.10 12.44 -4.23
CA HIS A 45 -11.94 11.57 -4.41
C HIS A 45 -11.21 11.33 -3.07
N LEU A 46 -10.94 12.39 -2.32
CA LEU A 46 -10.37 12.31 -0.96
C LEU A 46 -11.28 11.54 0.01
N ALA A 47 -12.60 11.69 -0.09
CA ALA A 47 -13.53 10.93 0.73
C ALA A 47 -13.52 9.43 0.40
N ALA A 48 -13.36 9.07 -0.88
CA ALA A 48 -13.20 7.68 -1.32
C ALA A 48 -11.88 7.10 -0.78
N GLU A 49 -10.77 7.83 -0.88
CA GLU A 49 -9.47 7.49 -0.28
C GLU A 49 -9.60 7.16 1.21
N LEU A 50 -10.21 8.07 1.97
CA LEU A 50 -10.40 7.90 3.40
C LEU A 50 -11.34 6.74 3.75
N ALA A 51 -12.31 6.42 2.89
CA ALA A 51 -13.30 5.38 3.16
C ALA A 51 -12.75 3.96 2.95
N GLY A 52 -11.87 3.75 1.96
CA GLY A 52 -11.36 2.41 1.63
C GLY A 52 -9.87 2.19 1.88
N GLY A 53 -9.07 3.26 2.00
CA GLY A 53 -7.63 3.18 2.23
C GLY A 53 -7.23 2.33 3.45
N PRO A 54 -7.85 2.54 4.63
CA PRO A 54 -7.54 1.74 5.81
C PRO A 54 -7.79 0.23 5.63
N ALA A 55 -8.81 -0.15 4.85
CA ALA A 55 -9.12 -1.56 4.59
C ALA A 55 -8.11 -2.21 3.63
N VAL A 56 -7.69 -1.49 2.60
CA VAL A 56 -6.64 -1.93 1.67
C VAL A 56 -5.30 -2.10 2.41
N ALA A 57 -4.92 -1.12 3.23
CA ALA A 57 -3.73 -1.18 4.07
C ALA A 57 -3.75 -2.35 5.05
N ALA A 58 -4.87 -2.56 5.76
CA ALA A 58 -5.03 -3.67 6.68
C ALA A 58 -4.91 -5.04 6.00
N ARG A 59 -5.50 -5.19 4.80
CA ARG A 59 -5.38 -6.41 4.00
C ARG A 59 -3.94 -6.68 3.58
N PHE A 60 -3.25 -5.68 3.01
CA PHE A 60 -1.85 -5.83 2.61
C PHE A 60 -0.97 -6.28 3.78
N ARG A 61 -1.15 -5.69 4.97
CA ARG A 61 -0.40 -6.08 6.18
C ARG A 61 -0.68 -7.52 6.60
N ALA A 62 -1.94 -7.95 6.53
CA ALA A 62 -2.31 -9.33 6.84
C ALA A 62 -1.69 -10.33 5.85
N ASP A 63 -1.76 -10.04 4.55
CA ASP A 63 -1.23 -10.89 3.49
C ASP A 63 0.31 -10.96 3.57
N LEU A 64 0.98 -9.83 3.79
CA LEU A 64 2.44 -9.77 3.98
C LEU A 64 2.88 -10.52 5.24
N ARG A 65 2.16 -10.37 6.36
CA ARG A 65 2.44 -11.13 7.58
C ARG A 65 2.29 -12.64 7.34
N ALA A 66 1.20 -13.05 6.69
CA ALA A 66 0.95 -14.47 6.40
C ALA A 66 2.08 -15.06 5.54
N LEU A 67 2.48 -14.37 4.47
CA LEU A 67 3.59 -14.76 3.61
C LEU A 67 4.90 -14.99 4.39
N LEU A 68 5.18 -14.15 5.39
CA LEU A 68 6.42 -14.23 6.18
C LEU A 68 6.37 -15.24 7.34
N CYS A 69 5.18 -15.57 7.84
CA CYS A 69 5.00 -16.55 8.91
C CYS A 69 4.77 -17.98 8.40
N GLU A 70 4.37 -18.15 7.13
CA GLU A 70 4.17 -19.49 6.57
C GLU A 70 5.51 -20.24 6.44
N PRO A 71 5.60 -21.47 6.97
CA PRO A 71 6.81 -22.27 6.83
C PRO A 71 7.04 -22.60 5.36
N ARG A 72 8.08 -22.02 4.78
CA ARG A 72 8.47 -22.30 3.39
C ARG A 72 8.90 -23.76 3.27
N PRO A 73 8.40 -24.52 2.29
CA PRO A 73 8.89 -25.88 2.06
C PRO A 73 10.39 -25.83 1.78
N ALA A 74 11.16 -26.58 2.56
CA ALA A 74 12.60 -26.64 2.39
C ALA A 74 12.94 -27.04 0.94
N PRO A 75 13.94 -26.39 0.31
CA PRO A 75 14.38 -26.81 -1.01
C PRO A 75 14.79 -28.28 -0.92
N ALA A 76 14.24 -29.12 -1.80
CA ALA A 76 14.56 -30.53 -1.84
C ALA A 76 16.08 -30.66 -1.98
N THR A 77 16.77 -31.02 -0.90
CA THR A 77 18.22 -31.19 -0.90
C THR A 77 18.55 -32.32 -1.84
N THR A 78 18.99 -31.98 -3.06
CA THR A 78 19.51 -32.94 -4.02
C THR A 78 20.78 -33.52 -3.42
N ARG A 79 20.66 -34.71 -2.83
CA ARG A 79 21.76 -35.41 -2.15
C ARG A 79 22.93 -35.57 -3.13
N PRO A 80 24.12 -35.02 -2.84
CA PRO A 80 25.25 -35.17 -3.75
C PRO A 80 25.67 -36.63 -3.83
N ALA A 81 25.88 -37.12 -5.06
CA ALA A 81 26.37 -38.46 -5.32
C ALA A 81 27.78 -38.63 -4.71
N ALA A 82 27.95 -39.68 -3.90
CA ALA A 82 29.18 -39.95 -3.16
C ALA A 82 30.34 -40.23 -4.13
N GLY A 83 31.22 -39.25 -4.31
CA GLY A 83 32.45 -39.39 -5.09
C GLY A 83 33.11 -38.04 -5.29
N THR A 84 33.74 -37.47 -4.25
CA THR A 84 34.44 -36.19 -4.41
C THR A 84 35.75 -36.12 -3.64
N SER A 85 36.76 -35.67 -4.37
CA SER A 85 38.16 -35.44 -4.02
C SER A 85 38.31 -34.38 -2.89
N PRO A 86 39.36 -34.45 -2.04
CA PRO A 86 39.55 -33.57 -0.89
C PRO A 86 39.65 -32.07 -1.22
N ALA A 87 40.00 -31.68 -2.44
CA ALA A 87 39.99 -30.28 -2.88
C ALA A 87 38.57 -29.69 -3.03
N GLY A 88 37.55 -30.52 -3.28
CA GLY A 88 36.16 -30.08 -3.35
C GLY A 88 35.52 -29.85 -1.97
N ALA A 89 36.07 -30.46 -0.92
CA ALA A 89 35.53 -30.41 0.43
C ALA A 89 35.62 -29.00 1.06
N VAL A 90 36.69 -28.26 0.77
CA VAL A 90 36.88 -26.89 1.31
C VAL A 90 35.95 -25.89 0.61
N SER A 91 35.77 -26.00 -0.71
CA SER A 91 34.82 -25.15 -1.45
C SER A 91 33.38 -25.40 -1.00
N ALA A 92 32.99 -26.67 -0.85
CA ALA A 92 31.65 -27.03 -0.39
C ALA A 92 31.36 -26.54 1.04
N ALA A 93 32.37 -26.55 1.93
CA ALA A 93 32.23 -26.02 3.28
C ALA A 93 32.02 -24.50 3.29
N VAL A 94 32.76 -23.75 2.45
CA VAL A 94 32.59 -22.30 2.31
C VAL A 94 31.21 -21.97 1.74
N ASP A 95 30.77 -22.67 0.69
CA ASP A 95 29.44 -22.48 0.10
C ASP A 95 28.32 -22.75 1.11
N THR A 96 28.48 -23.78 1.96
CA THR A 96 27.53 -24.10 3.03
C THR A 96 27.46 -23.01 4.10
N VAL A 97 28.60 -22.46 4.52
CA VAL A 97 28.65 -21.36 5.51
C VAL A 97 28.02 -20.09 4.95
N VAL A 98 28.29 -19.77 3.68
CA VAL A 98 27.70 -18.60 3.00
C VAL A 98 26.18 -18.75 2.86
N ALA A 99 25.70 -19.93 2.46
CA ALA A 99 24.26 -20.20 2.38
C ALA A 99 23.56 -20.07 3.75
N THR A 100 24.18 -20.62 4.80
CA THR A 100 23.62 -20.54 6.17
C THR A 100 23.57 -19.10 6.69
N ALA A 101 24.61 -18.31 6.42
CA ALA A 101 24.65 -16.90 6.80
C ALA A 101 23.58 -16.08 6.05
N ALA A 102 23.40 -16.32 4.76
CA ALA A 102 22.37 -15.66 3.97
C ALA A 102 20.95 -16.00 4.46
N ASP A 103 20.69 -17.26 4.79
CA ASP A 103 19.40 -17.71 5.32
C ASP A 103 19.08 -17.08 6.69
N THR A 104 20.11 -16.93 7.54
CA THR A 104 19.98 -16.25 8.84
C THR A 104 19.65 -14.77 8.68
N VAL A 105 20.33 -14.07 7.76
CA VAL A 105 20.05 -12.66 7.47
C VAL A 105 18.64 -12.48 6.89
N LEU A 106 18.22 -13.38 6.01
CA LEU A 106 16.89 -13.36 5.43
C LEU A 106 15.80 -13.56 6.49
N GLY A 107 15.98 -14.54 7.38
CA GLY A 107 15.07 -14.80 8.50
C GLY A 107 14.95 -13.59 9.43
N ALA A 108 16.07 -12.98 9.82
CA ALA A 108 16.08 -11.79 10.68
C ALA A 108 15.37 -10.59 10.03
N ALA A 109 15.52 -10.39 8.71
CA ALA A 109 14.82 -9.34 7.99
C ALA A 109 13.30 -9.59 7.91
N ALA A 110 12.89 -10.85 7.69
CA ALA A 110 11.47 -11.23 7.71
C ALA A 110 10.85 -10.98 9.11
N GLU A 111 11.53 -11.39 10.17
CA GLU A 111 11.11 -11.13 11.56
C GLU A 111 10.98 -9.63 11.85
N ALA A 112 11.89 -8.79 11.33
CA ALA A 112 11.82 -7.34 11.49
C ALA A 112 10.58 -6.73 10.83
N VAL A 113 10.17 -7.21 9.65
CA VAL A 113 8.92 -6.77 9.00
C VAL A 113 7.70 -7.20 9.84
N VAL A 114 7.67 -8.44 10.31
CA VAL A 114 6.60 -8.97 11.16
C VAL A 114 6.47 -8.17 12.46
N ALA A 115 7.60 -7.85 13.09
CA ALA A 115 7.65 -7.03 14.30
C ALA A 115 7.17 -5.59 14.03
N ALA A 116 7.51 -5.00 12.89
CA ALA A 116 7.01 -3.68 12.49
C ALA A 116 5.49 -3.69 12.27
N ILE A 117 4.93 -4.77 11.69
CA ILE A 117 3.49 -4.94 11.53
C ILE A 117 2.78 -5.07 12.88
N ASP A 118 3.32 -5.84 13.82
CA ASP A 118 2.71 -6.02 15.15
C ASP A 118 2.85 -4.81 16.06
N GLY A 119 3.95 -4.08 15.94
CA GLY A 119 4.28 -2.94 16.78
C GLY A 119 3.57 -1.63 16.41
N ASP A 120 2.94 -1.58 15.23
CA ASP A 120 2.29 -0.37 14.73
C ASP A 120 0.75 -0.48 14.77
N PRO A 121 0.08 0.09 15.80
CA PRO A 121 -1.38 0.07 15.90
C PRO A 121 -2.07 1.03 14.92
N SER A 122 -1.34 1.95 14.27
CA SER A 122 -1.92 2.90 13.33
C SER A 122 -2.24 2.25 11.97
N GLY A 123 -1.56 1.15 11.65
CA GLY A 123 -1.72 0.47 10.36
C GLY A 123 -1.02 1.21 9.21
N ASP A 124 -0.11 2.14 9.49
CA ASP A 124 0.56 2.95 8.48
C ASP A 124 1.51 2.08 7.63
N VAL A 125 1.19 1.96 6.33
CA VAL A 125 2.00 1.19 5.38
C VAL A 125 3.31 1.89 5.07
N ALA A 126 3.38 3.23 5.18
CA ALA A 126 4.61 3.98 4.91
C ALA A 126 5.72 3.61 5.90
N ALA A 127 5.36 3.27 7.14
CA ALA A 127 6.30 2.82 8.16
C ALA A 127 6.98 1.48 7.80
N LEU A 128 6.37 0.68 6.92
CA LEU A 128 6.93 -0.60 6.47
C LEU A 128 7.96 -0.47 5.34
N GLY A 129 8.12 0.73 4.75
CA GLY A 129 8.98 0.94 3.59
C GLY A 129 10.45 0.56 3.83
N ALA A 130 11.03 0.96 4.98
CA ALA A 130 12.40 0.61 5.33
C ALA A 130 12.56 -0.90 5.63
N PRO A 131 11.76 -1.52 6.51
CA PRO A 131 11.81 -2.98 6.74
C PRO A 131 11.66 -3.82 5.47
N ILE A 132 10.73 -3.47 4.57
CA ILE A 132 10.54 -4.18 3.30
C ILE A 132 11.77 -4.01 2.39
N GLY A 133 12.36 -2.81 2.37
CA GLY A 133 13.60 -2.55 1.62
C GLY A 133 14.76 -3.44 2.08
N ASP A 134 14.93 -3.59 3.39
CA ASP A 134 15.97 -4.44 3.99
C ASP A 134 15.71 -5.92 3.69
N LEU A 135 14.44 -6.38 3.77
CA LEU A 135 14.04 -7.73 3.37
C LEU A 135 14.40 -8.01 1.91
N LEU A 136 14.06 -7.12 0.98
CA LEU A 136 14.39 -7.28 -0.44
C LEU A 136 15.91 -7.27 -0.69
N ALA A 137 16.66 -6.50 0.09
CA ALA A 137 18.12 -6.53 0.05
C ALA A 137 18.67 -7.90 0.52
N ALA A 138 18.12 -8.46 1.60
CA ALA A 138 18.46 -9.79 2.09
C ALA A 138 18.10 -10.89 1.06
N CYS A 139 16.92 -10.81 0.43
CA CYS A 139 16.53 -11.74 -0.64
C CYS A 139 17.54 -11.75 -1.79
N ARG A 140 18.04 -10.57 -2.20
CA ARG A 140 19.06 -10.47 -3.25
C ARG A 140 20.39 -11.09 -2.83
N ALA A 141 20.79 -10.92 -1.57
CA ALA A 141 22.01 -11.51 -1.03
C ALA A 141 21.92 -13.05 -0.94
N ALA A 142 20.72 -13.59 -0.69
CA ALA A 142 20.43 -15.03 -0.69
C ALA A 142 20.36 -15.67 -2.08
N GLY A 143 20.40 -14.88 -3.16
CA GLY A 143 20.46 -15.40 -4.53
C GLY A 143 19.18 -16.16 -4.93
N PRO A 144 19.29 -17.35 -5.56
CA PRO A 144 18.13 -18.11 -6.05
C PRO A 144 17.10 -18.45 -4.97
N ASP A 145 17.56 -18.71 -3.74
CA ASP A 145 16.70 -19.12 -2.63
C ASP A 145 15.82 -17.95 -2.15
N GLY A 146 16.34 -16.72 -2.18
CA GLY A 146 15.59 -15.51 -1.86
C GLY A 146 14.75 -14.95 -3.02
N ALA A 147 15.01 -15.38 -4.26
CA ALA A 147 14.38 -14.82 -5.45
C ALA A 147 12.85 -15.03 -5.47
N ALA A 148 12.40 -16.20 -5.03
CA ALA A 148 10.97 -16.50 -5.02
C ALA A 148 10.23 -15.71 -3.93
N LEU A 149 10.81 -15.53 -2.73
CA LEU A 149 10.23 -14.65 -1.72
C LEU A 149 10.17 -13.19 -2.20
N ALA A 150 11.23 -12.69 -2.86
CA ALA A 150 11.21 -11.35 -3.44
C ALA A 150 10.10 -11.19 -4.49
N ALA A 151 9.85 -12.22 -5.31
CA ALA A 151 8.76 -12.20 -6.28
C ALA A 151 7.38 -12.11 -5.60
N ASP A 152 7.16 -12.89 -4.54
CA ASP A 152 5.91 -12.87 -3.76
C ASP A 152 5.68 -11.49 -3.11
N VAL A 153 6.71 -10.91 -2.49
CA VAL A 153 6.65 -9.55 -1.90
C VAL A 153 6.36 -8.50 -2.97
N HIS A 154 7.01 -8.57 -4.14
CA HIS A 154 6.73 -7.66 -5.24
C HIS A 154 5.30 -7.81 -5.80
N SER A 155 4.75 -9.02 -5.79
CA SER A 155 3.35 -9.25 -6.17
C SER A 155 2.41 -8.52 -5.21
N LEU A 156 2.60 -8.66 -3.89
CA LEU A 156 1.77 -7.98 -2.89
C LEU A 156 1.88 -6.45 -2.98
N LEU A 157 3.08 -5.91 -3.25
CA LEU A 157 3.26 -4.48 -3.47
C LEU A 157 2.53 -3.98 -4.72
N ARG A 158 2.49 -4.78 -5.78
CA ARG A 158 1.71 -4.46 -6.99
C ARG A 158 0.22 -4.50 -6.70
N ASP A 159 -0.26 -5.54 -6.03
CA ASP A 159 -1.68 -5.68 -5.69
C ASP A 159 -2.17 -4.53 -4.80
N LEU A 160 -1.33 -4.05 -3.87
CA LEU A 160 -1.58 -2.85 -3.08
C LEU A 160 -1.76 -1.61 -3.97
N VAL A 161 -0.81 -1.36 -4.88
CA VAL A 161 -0.86 -0.21 -5.80
C VAL A 161 -2.07 -0.29 -6.73
N ASP A 162 -2.40 -1.46 -7.27
CA ASP A 162 -3.55 -1.67 -8.13
C ASP A 162 -4.87 -1.43 -7.36
N ALA A 163 -4.96 -1.91 -6.11
CA ALA A 163 -6.12 -1.67 -5.26
C ALA A 163 -6.28 -0.18 -4.90
N GLU A 164 -5.18 0.53 -4.64
CA GLU A 164 -5.18 1.98 -4.45
C GLU A 164 -5.66 2.69 -5.72
N ILE A 165 -5.09 2.37 -6.89
CA ILE A 165 -5.52 2.95 -8.18
C ILE A 165 -7.00 2.69 -8.45
N ASP A 166 -7.49 1.48 -8.21
CA ASP A 166 -8.90 1.13 -8.38
C ASP A 166 -9.80 1.95 -7.47
N LEU A 167 -9.39 2.12 -6.21
CA LEU A 167 -10.11 2.95 -5.25
C LEU A 167 -10.19 4.41 -5.71
N LEU A 168 -9.09 4.93 -6.25
CA LEU A 168 -8.99 6.29 -6.81
C LEU A 168 -9.81 6.43 -8.11
N SER A 169 -9.88 5.38 -8.91
CA SER A 169 -10.49 5.40 -10.25
C SER A 169 -12.00 5.16 -10.23
N ARG A 170 -12.56 4.60 -9.13
CA ARG A 170 -14.00 4.36 -9.02
C ARG A 170 -14.77 5.69 -9.08
N PRO A 171 -15.70 5.86 -10.03
CA PRO A 171 -16.57 7.01 -10.02
C PRO A 171 -17.41 6.93 -8.74
N THR A 172 -17.26 7.91 -7.84
CA THR A 172 -18.20 8.10 -6.73
C THR A 172 -19.60 8.10 -7.30
N GLU A 173 -20.35 7.02 -7.10
CA GLU A 173 -21.74 6.93 -7.50
C GLU A 173 -22.42 8.17 -6.94
N THR A 174 -22.98 8.96 -7.85
CA THR A 174 -23.72 10.15 -7.48
C THR A 174 -24.88 9.65 -6.65
N ARG A 175 -24.82 9.89 -5.33
CA ARG A 175 -25.90 9.62 -4.39
C ARG A 175 -27.22 9.95 -5.08
N PRO A 176 -28.16 9.00 -5.21
CA PRO A 176 -29.40 9.22 -5.94
C PRO A 176 -30.03 10.50 -5.41
N ALA A 177 -30.29 11.44 -6.33
CA ALA A 177 -30.87 12.73 -5.98
C ALA A 177 -32.09 12.47 -5.11
N ALA A 178 -32.13 13.10 -3.93
CA ALA A 178 -33.26 12.95 -3.03
C ALA A 178 -34.54 13.23 -3.84
N PRO A 179 -35.58 12.38 -3.74
CA PRO A 179 -36.80 12.58 -4.51
C PRO A 179 -37.33 13.99 -4.24
N PRO A 180 -37.79 14.71 -5.29
CA PRO A 180 -38.25 16.08 -5.13
C PRO A 180 -39.36 16.11 -4.08
N ALA A 181 -39.19 16.98 -3.07
CA ALA A 181 -40.18 17.18 -2.04
C ALA A 181 -41.53 17.52 -2.70
N SER A 182 -42.57 16.73 -2.42
CA SER A 182 -43.90 16.95 -2.98
C SER A 182 -44.39 18.35 -2.60
N PRO A 183 -44.94 19.14 -3.54
CA PRO A 183 -45.47 20.45 -3.23
C PRO A 183 -46.67 20.28 -2.29
N THR A 184 -46.55 20.77 -1.06
CA THR A 184 -47.69 20.94 -0.16
C THR A 184 -48.65 21.92 -0.80
N GLY A 185 -49.73 21.39 -1.37
CA GLY A 185 -50.82 22.15 -1.96
C GLY A 185 -51.42 23.09 -0.91
N GLY A 186 -51.23 24.39 -1.13
CA GLY A 186 -51.96 25.42 -0.41
C GLY A 186 -53.36 25.52 -0.95
N THR A 187 -54.35 25.12 -0.15
CA THR A 187 -55.75 25.50 -0.33
C THR A 187 -55.94 26.94 0.13
N ARG A 188 -56.49 27.78 -0.75
CA ARG A 188 -57.18 29.02 -0.40
C ARG A 188 -58.61 28.92 -0.88
#